data_AF-A0A1Y1WPC5-F1
#
_entry.id   AF-A0A1Y1WPC5-F1
#
_cell.length_a   1.000
_cell.length_b   1.000
_cell.length_c   1.000
_cell.angle_alpha   90.00
_cell.angle_beta   90.00
_cell.angle_gamma   90.00
#
_symmetry.space_group_name_H-M   'P 1'
#
loop_
_entity.id
_entity.type
_entity.pdbx_description
1 polymer ?
#
loop_
_entity_poly.entity_id
_entity_poly.type
_entity_poly.pdbx_seq_one_letter_code
_entity_poly.pdbx_strand_id
1 'polypeptide(L)'
;MNIKFLLLLITITSVLSHKIQNKREEITGLSSYSDCVDKKGYVEECQEVFDKAMALLSECSKAMNKICNMNKNFNDKNSLDKVCTNWNSDSCQNLVKDGVESIPECKKITDDSIDEFKDRIKNSSIFLNFACAKDEENNDCPYVKLFLPENPTNSTNVPSDMPQKRMFVEFTPEQEKDTMDAINESCKSQKCTNALIDLYSNLPLINYMRPQSIESKVDLDTFVTQMEYNKRYDEYLKYLKSEQCTSKLVKKLDNVTETTNIKPTNNDAKVNSESNDATKNKINVIKVYKSNEMKKKIPNGIKN
;
A
#
# COMPACT_ATOMS: atom_id res chain seq x y z
N MET A 1 -34.17 -4.50 45.81
CA MET A 1 -34.16 -4.86 44.38
C MET A 1 -33.59 -6.27 44.26
N ASN A 2 -34.33 -7.21 43.67
CA ASN A 2 -33.99 -8.63 43.73
C ASN A 2 -32.86 -8.95 42.73
N ILE A 3 -31.74 -9.51 43.18
CA ILE A 3 -30.57 -9.85 42.34
C ILE A 3 -30.96 -10.74 41.15
N LYS A 4 -31.96 -11.61 41.33
CA LYS A 4 -32.49 -12.45 40.24
C LYS A 4 -33.15 -11.63 39.12
N PHE A 5 -33.77 -10.50 39.46
CA PHE A 5 -34.40 -9.61 38.48
C PHE A 5 -33.36 -8.79 37.70
N LEU A 6 -32.26 -8.40 38.34
CA LEU A 6 -31.14 -7.70 37.68
C LEU A 6 -30.42 -8.62 36.67
N LEU A 7 -30.16 -9.88 37.05
CA LEU A 7 -29.54 -10.85 36.15
C LEU A 7 -30.44 -11.20 34.95
N LEU A 8 -31.75 -11.29 35.15
CA LEU A 8 -32.71 -11.49 34.08
C LEU A 8 -32.69 -10.32 33.07
N LEU A 9 -32.67 -9.08 33.56
CA LEU A 9 -32.57 -7.88 32.71
C LEU A 9 -31.27 -7.83 31.90
N ILE A 10 -30.13 -8.17 32.52
CA ILE A 10 -28.85 -8.25 31.80
C ILE A 10 -28.92 -9.31 30.69
N THR A 11 -29.45 -10.50 30.98
CA THR A 11 -29.56 -11.56 29.94
C THR A 11 -30.49 -11.19 28.78
N ILE A 12 -31.65 -10.55 29.06
CA ILE A 12 -32.61 -10.15 28.02
C ILE A 12 -32.01 -9.04 27.14
N THR A 13 -31.31 -8.07 27.73
CA THR A 13 -30.64 -7.02 26.93
C THR A 13 -29.54 -7.58 26.05
N SER A 14 -28.72 -8.52 26.54
CA SER A 14 -27.68 -9.16 25.73
C SER A 14 -28.22 -10.01 24.56
N VAL A 15 -29.39 -10.66 24.71
CA VAL A 15 -29.99 -11.46 23.63
C VAL A 15 -30.63 -10.58 22.56
N LEU A 16 -31.19 -9.43 22.94
CA LEU A 16 -31.74 -8.46 21.97
C LEU A 16 -30.63 -7.69 21.24
N SER A 17 -29.52 -7.36 21.91
CA SER A 17 -28.37 -6.70 21.28
C SER A 17 -27.64 -7.59 20.27
N HIS A 18 -27.72 -8.92 20.38
CA HIS A 18 -27.13 -9.85 19.40
C HIS A 18 -27.99 -10.11 18.15
N LYS A 19 -29.27 -9.71 18.15
CA LYS A 19 -30.18 -9.94 17.01
C LYS A 19 -30.53 -8.70 16.20
N ILE A 20 -30.16 -7.51 16.66
CA ILE A 20 -30.11 -6.32 15.81
C ILE A 20 -28.70 -6.25 15.22
N GLN A 21 -28.31 -7.27 14.45
CA GLN A 21 -27.45 -6.95 13.31
C GLN A 21 -28.29 -5.97 12.51
N ASN A 22 -27.86 -4.70 12.43
CA ASN A 22 -28.39 -3.75 11.48
C ASN A 22 -28.35 -4.45 10.13
N LYS A 23 -29.49 -5.03 9.73
CA LYS A 23 -29.64 -5.63 8.43
C LYS A 23 -29.53 -4.43 7.52
N ARG A 24 -28.32 -4.21 7.01
CA ARG A 24 -28.03 -3.25 5.96
C ARG A 24 -29.18 -3.44 4.99
N GLU A 25 -29.97 -2.39 4.74
CA GLU A 25 -31.09 -2.48 3.79
C GLU A 25 -30.55 -3.22 2.56
N GLU A 26 -31.35 -4.08 1.93
CA GLU A 26 -30.96 -4.74 0.67
C GLU A 26 -30.74 -3.65 -0.38
N ILE A 27 -29.57 -3.03 -0.29
CA ILE A 27 -29.12 -1.93 -1.10
C ILE A 27 -28.45 -2.64 -2.27
N THR A 28 -28.98 -2.33 -3.43
CA THR A 28 -28.51 -2.77 -4.72
C THR A 28 -27.04 -2.40 -4.91
N GLY A 29 -26.15 -3.38 -4.75
CA GLY A 29 -24.73 -3.23 -5.10
C GLY A 29 -24.51 -3.41 -6.59
N LEU A 30 -23.25 -3.29 -7.03
CA LEU A 30 -22.87 -3.61 -8.41
C LEU A 30 -23.19 -5.07 -8.80
N SER A 31 -23.12 -6.00 -7.84
CA SER A 31 -23.58 -7.38 -8.03
C SER A 31 -25.07 -7.46 -8.37
N SER A 32 -25.90 -6.60 -7.78
CA SER A 32 -27.33 -6.52 -8.11
C SER A 32 -27.57 -5.99 -9.53
N TYR A 33 -26.69 -5.14 -10.07
CA TYR A 33 -26.74 -4.74 -11.47
C TYR A 33 -26.39 -5.90 -12.41
N SER A 34 -25.30 -6.63 -12.13
CA SER A 34 -24.93 -7.83 -12.91
C SER A 34 -26.08 -8.85 -12.93
N ASP A 35 -26.64 -9.16 -11.77
CA ASP A 35 -27.78 -10.06 -11.64
C ASP A 35 -29.02 -9.58 -12.41
N CYS A 36 -29.22 -8.26 -12.47
CA CYS A 36 -30.32 -7.66 -13.23
C CYS A 36 -30.11 -7.86 -14.73
N VAL A 37 -28.91 -7.56 -15.23
CA VAL A 37 -28.54 -7.73 -16.64
C VAL A 37 -28.60 -9.20 -17.05
N ASP A 38 -28.12 -10.12 -16.23
CA ASP A 38 -28.14 -11.56 -16.52
C ASP A 38 -29.56 -12.12 -16.61
N LYS A 39 -30.48 -11.62 -15.77
CA LYS A 39 -31.88 -12.09 -15.73
C LYS A 39 -32.76 -11.44 -16.79
N LYS A 40 -32.54 -10.16 -17.08
CA LYS A 40 -33.48 -9.34 -17.88
C LYS A 40 -32.89 -8.85 -19.22
N GLY A 41 -31.60 -9.04 -19.44
CA GLY A 41 -30.86 -8.31 -20.47
C GLY A 41 -30.66 -6.84 -20.06
N TYR A 42 -30.07 -6.05 -20.96
CA TYR A 42 -29.89 -4.62 -20.74
C TYR A 42 -31.24 -3.89 -20.85
N VAL A 43 -31.87 -3.60 -19.71
CA VAL A 43 -33.16 -2.90 -19.62
C VAL A 43 -33.05 -1.67 -18.70
N GLU A 44 -33.89 -0.66 -18.94
CA GLU A 44 -33.92 0.63 -18.20
C GLU A 44 -34.00 0.44 -16.67
N GLU A 45 -34.72 -0.58 -16.21
CA GLU A 45 -34.82 -0.94 -14.79
C GLU A 45 -33.46 -1.30 -14.17
N CYS A 46 -32.55 -1.93 -14.92
CA CYS A 46 -31.20 -2.22 -14.45
C CYS A 46 -30.34 -0.96 -14.41
N GLN A 47 -30.62 0.05 -15.24
CA GLN A 47 -29.91 1.32 -15.22
C GLN A 47 -30.18 2.08 -13.91
N GLU A 48 -31.43 2.09 -13.42
CA GLU A 48 -31.75 2.75 -12.14
C GLU A 48 -31.00 2.10 -10.97
N VAL A 49 -30.92 0.76 -10.97
CA VAL A 49 -30.14 -0.02 -9.98
C VAL A 49 -28.66 0.37 -10.04
N PHE A 50 -28.09 0.47 -11.24
CA PHE A 50 -26.70 0.89 -11.44
C PHE A 50 -26.46 2.33 -10.97
N ASP A 51 -27.31 3.27 -11.38
CA ASP A 51 -27.16 4.69 -11.04
C ASP A 51 -27.24 4.90 -9.53
N LYS A 52 -28.14 4.20 -8.84
CA LYS A 52 -28.25 4.22 -7.38
C LYS A 52 -26.99 3.65 -6.72
N ALA A 53 -26.47 2.52 -7.20
CA ALA A 53 -25.23 1.94 -6.70
C ALA A 53 -24.04 2.91 -6.88
N MET A 54 -23.91 3.50 -8.07
CA MET A 54 -22.85 4.46 -8.39
C MET A 54 -22.95 5.76 -7.58
N ALA A 55 -24.16 6.23 -7.28
CA ALA A 55 -24.37 7.38 -6.41
C ALA A 55 -23.83 7.12 -4.99
N LEU A 56 -24.14 5.95 -4.40
CA LEU A 56 -23.66 5.57 -3.07
C LEU A 56 -22.13 5.38 -3.04
N LEU A 57 -21.56 4.74 -4.06
CA LEU A 57 -20.11 4.60 -4.21
C LEU A 57 -19.43 5.97 -4.35
N SER A 58 -20.04 6.89 -5.09
CA SER A 58 -19.57 8.27 -5.27
C SER A 58 -19.61 9.05 -3.95
N GLU A 59 -20.68 8.95 -3.17
CA GLU A 59 -20.79 9.56 -1.84
C GLU A 59 -19.70 9.04 -0.89
N CYS A 60 -19.55 7.72 -0.79
CA CYS A 60 -18.51 7.11 0.02
C CYS A 60 -17.09 7.56 -0.41
N SER A 61 -16.79 7.52 -1.71
CA SER A 61 -15.50 7.97 -2.25
C SER A 61 -15.23 9.45 -1.97
N LYS A 62 -16.23 10.32 -2.10
CA LYS A 62 -16.10 11.75 -1.75
C LYS A 62 -15.81 11.94 -0.25
N ALA A 63 -16.52 11.22 0.61
CA ALA A 63 -16.30 11.26 2.06
C ALA A 63 -14.89 10.76 2.43
N MET A 64 -14.45 9.65 1.85
CA MET A 64 -13.08 9.15 1.98
C MET A 64 -12.04 10.18 1.55
N ASN A 65 -12.18 10.77 0.35
CA ASN A 65 -11.24 11.76 -0.16
C ASN A 65 -11.17 13.03 0.70
N LYS A 66 -12.26 13.38 1.38
CA LYS A 66 -12.30 14.50 2.33
C LYS A 66 -11.49 14.20 3.59
N ILE A 67 -11.49 12.95 4.05
CA ILE A 67 -10.73 12.48 5.22
C ILE A 67 -9.26 12.28 4.86
N CYS A 68 -9.00 11.52 3.79
CA CYS A 68 -7.68 11.27 3.25
C CYS A 68 -7.72 11.27 1.71
N ASN A 69 -7.08 12.26 1.12
CA ASN A 69 -7.02 12.39 -0.33
C ASN A 69 -5.86 11.58 -0.89
N MET A 70 -6.13 10.29 -1.15
CA MET A 70 -5.17 9.34 -1.72
C MET A 70 -5.05 9.44 -3.26
N ASN A 71 -5.90 10.24 -3.91
CA ASN A 71 -6.01 10.33 -5.38
C ASN A 71 -5.18 11.45 -6.00
N LYS A 72 -4.18 11.98 -5.30
CA LYS A 72 -3.35 13.07 -5.83
C LYS A 72 -2.20 12.51 -6.66
N ASN A 73 -2.10 13.01 -7.88
CA ASN A 73 -0.97 12.76 -8.74
C ASN A 73 0.29 13.39 -8.15
N PHE A 74 1.38 12.62 -8.14
CA PHE A 74 2.71 13.07 -7.73
C PHE A 74 3.36 13.84 -8.88
N ASN A 75 2.79 14.98 -9.26
CA ASN A 75 3.22 15.73 -10.44
C ASN A 75 4.52 16.53 -10.22
N ASP A 76 4.92 16.74 -8.98
CA ASP A 76 6.13 17.47 -8.59
C ASP A 76 6.41 17.27 -7.09
N LYS A 77 7.59 17.67 -6.62
CA LYS A 77 7.93 17.59 -5.18
C LYS A 77 6.95 18.33 -4.26
N ASN A 78 6.44 19.51 -4.64
CA ASN A 78 5.48 20.24 -3.79
C ASN A 78 4.16 19.47 -3.66
N SER A 79 3.75 18.75 -4.71
CA SER A 79 2.60 17.85 -4.68
C SER A 79 2.86 16.65 -3.77
N LEU A 80 4.07 16.07 -3.80
CA LEU A 80 4.48 14.99 -2.90
C LEU A 80 4.40 15.42 -1.43
N ASP A 81 5.00 16.55 -1.06
CA ASP A 81 4.97 17.03 0.34
C ASP A 81 3.53 17.29 0.84
N LYS A 82 2.66 17.83 -0.02
CA LYS A 82 1.23 18.02 0.31
C LYS A 82 0.51 16.68 0.50
N VAL A 83 0.79 15.70 -0.34
CA VAL A 83 0.25 14.34 -0.22
C VAL A 83 0.73 13.70 1.07
N CYS A 84 2.02 13.77 1.36
CA CYS A 84 2.62 13.21 2.56
C CYS A 84 2.14 13.89 3.84
N THR A 85 1.91 15.20 3.81
CA THR A 85 1.32 15.92 4.95
C THR A 85 -0.11 15.45 5.22
N ASN A 86 -0.93 15.23 4.17
CA ASN A 86 -2.27 14.69 4.35
C ASN A 86 -2.26 13.22 4.79
N TRP A 87 -1.38 12.40 4.18
CA TRP A 87 -1.18 10.99 4.52
C TRP A 87 -0.78 10.81 5.99
N ASN A 88 0.16 11.60 6.48
CA ASN A 88 0.65 11.53 7.86
C ASN A 88 -0.28 12.17 8.89
N SER A 89 -1.45 12.69 8.47
CA SER A 89 -2.44 13.22 9.42
C SER A 89 -3.15 12.11 10.19
N ASP A 90 -3.53 12.39 11.44
CA ASP A 90 -4.30 11.46 12.27
C ASP A 90 -5.57 10.96 11.57
N SER A 91 -6.26 11.84 10.84
CA SER A 91 -7.46 11.50 10.08
C SER A 91 -7.20 10.41 9.04
N CYS A 92 -6.09 10.50 8.30
CA CYS A 92 -5.77 9.49 7.29
C CYS A 92 -5.27 8.19 7.92
N GLN A 93 -4.41 8.28 8.93
CA GLN A 93 -3.91 7.10 9.64
C GLN A 93 -5.04 6.33 10.34
N ASN A 94 -6.03 7.04 10.91
CA ASN A 94 -7.23 6.43 11.46
C ASN A 94 -8.10 5.78 10.39
N LEU A 95 -8.26 6.39 9.20
CA LEU A 95 -8.98 5.75 8.10
C LEU A 95 -8.32 4.44 7.66
N VAL A 96 -6.98 4.38 7.62
CA VAL A 96 -6.24 3.16 7.28
C VAL A 96 -6.41 2.09 8.34
N LYS A 97 -6.39 2.48 9.62
CA LYS A 97 -6.52 1.57 10.76
C LYS A 97 -7.95 1.05 10.96
N ASP A 98 -8.92 1.95 10.93
CA ASP A 98 -10.32 1.67 11.24
C ASP A 98 -11.11 1.23 10.00
N GLY A 99 -10.56 1.47 8.80
CA GLY A 99 -11.16 1.11 7.52
C GLY A 99 -12.33 2.01 7.12
N VAL A 100 -12.86 1.78 5.91
CA VAL A 100 -13.97 2.57 5.34
C VAL A 100 -15.29 2.45 6.11
N GLU A 101 -15.47 1.41 6.91
CA GLU A 101 -16.67 1.19 7.71
C GLU A 101 -16.85 2.25 8.81
N SER A 102 -15.75 2.92 9.19
CA SER A 102 -15.76 4.07 10.09
C SER A 102 -16.49 5.28 9.51
N ILE A 103 -16.65 5.35 8.18
CA ILE A 103 -17.26 6.46 7.45
C ILE A 103 -18.79 6.24 7.34
N PRO A 104 -19.63 7.14 7.88
CA PRO A 104 -21.08 7.01 7.83
C PRO A 104 -21.65 6.82 6.42
N GLU A 105 -21.15 7.57 5.44
CA GLU A 105 -21.57 7.50 4.03
C GLU A 105 -21.28 6.12 3.41
N CYS A 106 -20.18 5.48 3.82
CA CYS A 106 -19.81 4.14 3.36
C CYS A 106 -20.61 3.02 4.04
N LYS A 107 -21.38 3.29 5.09
CA LYS A 107 -22.21 2.24 5.71
C LYS A 107 -23.35 1.76 4.80
N LYS A 108 -23.67 2.51 3.75
CA LYS A 108 -24.76 2.24 2.80
C LYS A 108 -24.35 1.39 1.60
N ILE A 109 -23.06 1.25 1.29
CA ILE A 109 -22.61 0.41 0.16
C ILE A 109 -22.57 -1.07 0.58
N THR A 110 -22.43 -2.00 -0.36
CA THR A 110 -22.39 -3.44 -0.07
C THR A 110 -21.07 -3.88 0.56
N ASP A 111 -21.04 -5.07 1.16
CA ASP A 111 -19.83 -5.65 1.76
C ASP A 111 -18.74 -5.86 0.69
N ASP A 112 -19.10 -6.32 -0.51
CA ASP A 112 -18.16 -6.47 -1.63
C ASP A 112 -17.47 -5.13 -1.97
N SER A 113 -18.24 -4.05 -2.08
CA SER A 113 -17.68 -2.72 -2.34
C SER A 113 -16.84 -2.20 -1.17
N ILE A 114 -17.20 -2.52 0.07
CA ILE A 114 -16.38 -2.22 1.25
C ILE A 114 -15.03 -2.92 1.16
N ASP A 115 -15.02 -4.20 0.79
CA ASP A 115 -13.78 -4.97 0.66
C ASP A 115 -12.91 -4.45 -0.50
N GLU A 116 -13.49 -4.06 -1.63
CA GLU A 116 -12.78 -3.36 -2.71
C GLU A 116 -12.12 -2.06 -2.22
N PHE A 117 -12.84 -1.26 -1.41
CA PHE A 117 -12.26 -0.06 -0.83
C PHE A 117 -11.16 -0.36 0.19
N LYS A 118 -11.30 -1.41 1.03
CA LYS A 118 -10.24 -1.84 1.95
C LYS A 118 -8.98 -2.25 1.20
N ASP A 119 -9.12 -3.00 0.11
CA ASP A 119 -8.01 -3.37 -0.75
C ASP A 119 -7.36 -2.15 -1.40
N ARG A 120 -8.17 -1.20 -1.89
CA ARG A 120 -7.65 0.07 -2.44
C ARG A 120 -6.88 0.86 -1.39
N ILE A 121 -7.43 1.05 -0.19
CA ILE A 121 -6.75 1.74 0.92
C ILE A 121 -5.44 1.04 1.27
N LYS A 122 -5.46 -0.29 1.40
CA LYS A 122 -4.27 -1.07 1.71
C LYS A 122 -3.19 -0.87 0.65
N ASN A 123 -3.53 -0.98 -0.63
CA ASN A 123 -2.58 -0.80 -1.72
C ASN A 123 -2.04 0.64 -1.78
N SER A 124 -2.91 1.64 -1.65
CA SER A 124 -2.49 3.03 -1.54
C SER A 124 -1.60 3.28 -0.33
N SER A 125 -1.86 2.63 0.81
CA SER A 125 -1.07 2.79 2.03
C SER A 125 0.36 2.30 1.88
N ILE A 126 0.56 1.16 1.21
CA ILE A 126 1.90 0.61 0.94
C ILE A 126 2.69 1.60 0.09
N PHE A 127 2.08 2.09 -0.99
CA PHE A 127 2.72 3.07 -1.86
C PHE A 127 3.01 4.39 -1.14
N LEU A 128 2.04 4.93 -0.38
CA LEU A 128 2.19 6.21 0.32
C LEU A 128 3.20 6.12 1.47
N ASN A 129 3.26 5.01 2.20
CA ASN A 129 4.29 4.77 3.21
C ASN A 129 5.69 4.79 2.59
N PHE A 130 5.83 4.21 1.40
CA PHE A 130 7.08 4.28 0.66
C PHE A 130 7.37 5.69 0.12
N ALA A 131 6.42 6.31 -0.60
CA ALA A 131 6.59 7.61 -1.24
C ALA A 131 6.88 8.73 -0.24
N CYS A 132 6.31 8.62 0.96
CA CYS A 132 6.48 9.58 2.04
C CYS A 132 7.58 9.21 3.04
N ALA A 133 8.29 8.10 2.82
CA ALA A 133 9.43 7.74 3.64
C ALA A 133 10.54 8.79 3.48
N LYS A 134 11.10 9.19 4.62
CA LYS A 134 12.28 10.04 4.69
C LYS A 134 13.45 9.24 5.26
N ASP A 135 14.66 9.61 4.86
CA ASP A 135 15.89 9.03 5.41
C ASP A 135 16.16 9.48 6.86
N GLU A 136 17.32 9.13 7.39
CA GLU A 136 17.76 9.52 8.73
C GLU A 136 18.00 11.03 8.88
N GLU A 137 18.23 11.74 7.77
CA GLU A 137 18.47 13.18 7.68
C GLU A 137 17.22 13.97 7.26
N ASN A 138 16.05 13.33 7.24
CA ASN A 138 14.77 13.90 6.85
C ASN A 138 14.68 14.32 5.37
N ASN A 139 15.50 13.73 4.49
CA ASN A 139 15.40 13.88 3.04
C ASN A 139 14.50 12.81 2.43
N ASP A 140 13.93 13.08 1.25
CA ASP A 140 13.18 12.09 0.46
C ASP A 140 14.05 10.89 0.10
N CYS A 141 13.47 9.69 0.18
CA CYS A 141 14.17 8.48 -0.24
C CYS A 141 14.54 8.53 -1.74
N PRO A 142 15.79 8.18 -2.12
CA PRO A 142 16.26 8.33 -3.51
C PRO A 142 15.36 7.67 -4.56
N TYR A 143 14.79 6.50 -4.25
CA TYR A 143 13.91 5.77 -5.17
C TYR A 143 12.59 6.48 -5.50
N VAL A 144 12.11 7.39 -4.62
CA VAL A 144 10.87 8.15 -4.86
C VAL A 144 10.99 9.06 -6.08
N LYS A 145 12.21 9.52 -6.39
CA LYS A 145 12.49 10.41 -7.52
C LYS A 145 12.15 9.79 -8.88
N LEU A 146 12.16 8.45 -8.98
CA LEU A 146 11.77 7.75 -10.21
C LEU A 146 10.25 7.83 -10.49
N PHE A 147 9.45 8.18 -9.49
CA PHE A 147 8.00 8.35 -9.60
C PHE A 147 7.57 9.81 -9.73
N LEU A 148 8.49 10.76 -9.49
CA LEU A 148 8.24 12.17 -9.70
C LEU A 148 8.58 12.52 -11.15
N PRO A 149 7.72 13.23 -11.89
CA PRO A 149 7.96 13.58 -13.29
C PRO A 149 8.98 14.73 -13.44
N GLU A 150 9.89 14.91 -12.47
CA GLU A 150 10.90 15.98 -12.46
C GLU A 150 11.96 15.85 -13.56
N ASN A 151 11.88 14.82 -14.41
CA ASN A 151 12.65 14.71 -15.65
C ASN A 151 11.73 14.77 -16.89
N PRO A 152 11.35 15.98 -17.36
CA PRO A 152 10.65 16.16 -18.63
C PRO A 152 11.47 15.71 -19.86
N THR A 153 12.73 15.32 -19.69
CA THR A 153 13.62 15.01 -20.82
C THR A 153 13.22 13.75 -21.60
N ASN A 154 12.50 12.79 -21.01
CA ASN A 154 12.14 11.54 -21.71
C ASN A 154 10.62 11.21 -21.77
N SER A 155 9.74 12.04 -21.19
CA SER A 155 8.29 11.74 -21.11
C SER A 155 7.38 12.74 -21.85
N THR A 156 7.90 13.48 -22.84
CA THR A 156 7.12 14.53 -23.54
C THR A 156 6.28 14.04 -24.72
N ASN A 157 6.32 12.77 -25.10
CA ASN A 157 5.53 12.22 -26.22
C ASN A 157 4.67 11.02 -25.81
N VAL A 158 3.98 11.13 -24.68
CA VAL A 158 2.92 10.20 -24.30
C VAL A 158 1.61 10.91 -24.62
N PRO A 159 1.00 10.69 -25.81
CA PRO A 159 -0.30 11.26 -26.12
C PRO A 159 -1.29 10.93 -24.99
N SER A 160 -2.00 11.96 -24.52
CA SER A 160 -3.09 11.85 -23.53
C SER A 160 -4.19 10.89 -23.95
N ASP A 161 -4.24 10.56 -25.24
CA ASP A 161 -5.34 9.86 -25.89
C ASP A 161 -4.98 8.39 -26.20
N MET A 162 -3.79 7.93 -25.81
CA MET A 162 -3.40 6.54 -26.04
C MET A 162 -4.09 5.64 -25.01
N PRO A 163 -4.84 4.60 -25.45
CA PRO A 163 -5.52 3.69 -24.54
C PRO A 163 -4.52 3.10 -23.54
N GLN A 164 -4.97 2.82 -22.31
CA GLN A 164 -4.20 2.36 -21.14
C GLN A 164 -3.39 1.04 -21.34
N LYS A 165 -3.11 0.61 -22.57
CA LYS A 165 -2.22 -0.49 -22.96
C LYS A 165 -0.75 -0.30 -22.51
N ARG A 166 -0.45 0.65 -21.62
CA ARG A 166 0.88 1.08 -21.20
C ARG A 166 1.36 0.53 -19.84
N MET A 167 0.81 -0.57 -19.31
CA MET A 167 1.40 -1.15 -18.08
C MET A 167 2.60 -2.07 -18.36
N PHE A 168 2.91 -2.32 -19.64
CA PHE A 168 4.02 -3.17 -20.06
C PHE A 168 5.00 -2.38 -20.92
N VAL A 169 5.54 -1.29 -20.36
CA VAL A 169 6.71 -0.66 -20.98
C VAL A 169 7.90 -1.58 -20.69
N GLU A 170 8.46 -2.17 -21.74
CA GLU A 170 9.71 -2.91 -21.65
C GLU A 170 10.76 -1.95 -21.05
N PHE A 171 11.35 -2.33 -19.91
CA PHE A 171 12.38 -1.52 -19.28
C PHE A 171 13.58 -1.42 -20.21
N THR A 172 13.94 -0.21 -20.61
CA THR A 172 15.19 0.00 -21.32
C THR A 172 16.37 -0.28 -20.37
N PRO A 173 17.54 -0.68 -20.88
CA PRO A 173 18.74 -0.84 -20.06
C PRO A 173 19.09 0.43 -19.25
N GLU A 174 18.75 1.61 -19.77
CA GLU A 174 18.90 2.88 -19.06
C GLU A 174 17.94 2.99 -17.87
N GLN A 175 16.66 2.67 -18.07
CA GLN A 175 15.68 2.64 -16.97
C GLN A 175 16.03 1.61 -15.90
N GLU A 176 16.55 0.44 -16.29
CA GLU A 176 17.02 -0.58 -15.35
C GLU A 176 18.23 -0.10 -14.55
N LYS A 177 19.17 0.58 -15.21
CA LYS A 177 20.32 1.21 -14.53
C LYS A 177 19.86 2.28 -13.53
N ASP A 178 19.00 3.21 -13.95
CA ASP A 178 18.49 4.28 -13.08
C ASP A 178 17.75 3.71 -11.86
N THR A 179 16.97 2.64 -12.08
CA THR A 179 16.28 1.88 -11.03
C THR A 179 17.29 1.32 -10.02
N MET A 180 18.33 0.63 -10.51
CA MET A 180 19.35 0.05 -9.64
C MET A 180 20.21 1.09 -8.93
N ASP A 181 20.52 2.21 -9.57
CA ASP A 181 21.25 3.32 -8.96
C ASP A 181 20.42 3.93 -7.81
N ALA A 182 19.11 4.13 -8.01
CA ALA A 182 18.23 4.65 -6.97
C ALA A 182 18.04 3.64 -5.81
N ILE A 183 17.98 2.34 -6.09
CA ILE A 183 18.00 1.27 -5.06
C ILE A 183 19.31 1.33 -4.28
N ASN A 184 20.45 1.41 -4.98
CA ASN A 184 21.78 1.46 -4.40
C ASN A 184 22.00 2.66 -3.48
N GLU A 185 21.47 3.82 -3.86
CA GLU A 185 21.47 5.03 -3.03
C GLU A 185 20.55 4.88 -1.82
N SER A 186 19.37 4.28 -2.01
CA SER A 186 18.43 4.01 -0.91
C SER A 186 19.01 3.04 0.13
N CYS A 187 19.88 2.12 -0.27
CA CYS A 187 20.63 1.22 0.62
C CYS A 187 21.54 1.94 1.63
N LYS A 188 21.83 3.24 1.44
CA LYS A 188 22.60 4.05 2.40
C LYS A 188 21.75 4.52 3.59
N SER A 189 20.42 4.37 3.50
CA SER A 189 19.46 4.72 4.56
C SER A 189 18.69 3.49 5.00
N GLN A 190 18.65 3.22 6.31
CA GLN A 190 17.91 2.10 6.86
C GLN A 190 16.41 2.32 6.70
N LYS A 191 15.93 3.55 6.92
CA LYS A 191 14.50 3.90 6.72
C LYS A 191 14.07 3.69 5.27
N CYS A 192 14.84 4.18 4.30
CA CYS A 192 14.52 4.02 2.88
C CYS A 192 14.61 2.57 2.41
N THR A 193 15.62 1.84 2.90
CA THR A 193 15.76 0.40 2.61
C THR A 193 14.56 -0.39 3.12
N ASN A 194 14.14 -0.13 4.37
CA ASN A 194 12.98 -0.79 4.95
C ASN A 194 11.68 -0.44 4.20
N ALA A 195 11.52 0.83 3.82
CA ALA A 195 10.36 1.28 3.04
C ALA A 195 10.29 0.59 1.66
N LEU A 196 11.42 0.42 0.98
CA LEU A 196 11.48 -0.34 -0.27
C LEU A 196 11.21 -1.83 -0.07
N ILE A 197 11.77 -2.44 0.97
CA ILE A 197 11.46 -3.84 1.29
C ILE A 197 9.97 -4.02 1.56
N ASP A 198 9.34 -3.10 2.28
CA ASP A 198 7.91 -3.12 2.57
C ASP A 198 7.09 -2.97 1.28
N LEU A 199 7.46 -2.02 0.42
CA LEU A 199 6.87 -1.85 -0.91
C LEU A 199 6.92 -3.16 -1.70
N TYR A 200 8.12 -3.70 -1.95
CA TYR A 200 8.27 -4.89 -2.79
C TYR A 200 7.74 -6.18 -2.16
N SER A 201 7.68 -6.28 -0.83
CA SER A 201 7.14 -7.46 -0.14
C SER A 201 5.62 -7.47 -0.09
N ASN A 202 4.98 -6.30 -0.07
CA ASN A 202 3.54 -6.18 0.15
C ASN A 202 2.77 -5.69 -1.07
N LEU A 203 3.40 -5.10 -2.08
CA LEU A 203 2.72 -4.69 -3.30
C LEU A 203 2.16 -5.97 -3.97
N PRO A 204 0.82 -6.12 -4.06
CA PRO A 204 0.27 -7.29 -4.72
C PRO A 204 0.45 -7.12 -6.22
N LEU A 205 1.57 -7.64 -6.74
CA LEU A 205 1.93 -7.60 -8.16
C LEU A 205 0.83 -8.13 -9.08
N ILE A 206 -0.10 -8.92 -8.53
CA ILE A 206 -1.20 -9.56 -9.28
C ILE A 206 -2.52 -8.77 -9.19
N ASN A 207 -2.78 -8.00 -8.13
CA ASN A 207 -4.10 -7.35 -7.95
C ASN A 207 -4.22 -6.00 -8.67
N TYR A 208 -3.11 -5.29 -8.91
CA TYR A 208 -3.14 -4.06 -9.72
C TYR A 208 -3.41 -4.32 -11.20
N MET A 209 -3.30 -5.59 -11.63
CA MET A 209 -3.36 -6.02 -13.03
C MET A 209 -4.48 -7.01 -13.31
N ARG A 210 -5.46 -7.19 -12.41
CA ARG A 210 -6.67 -7.95 -12.77
C ARG A 210 -7.40 -7.13 -13.84
N PRO A 211 -7.45 -7.57 -15.11
CA PRO A 211 -8.26 -6.87 -16.10
C PRO A 211 -9.69 -6.85 -15.55
N GLN A 212 -10.29 -5.66 -15.42
CA GLN A 212 -11.65 -5.52 -14.89
C GLN A 212 -12.69 -6.23 -15.77
N SER A 213 -12.32 -6.69 -16.96
CA SER A 213 -13.13 -7.55 -17.82
C SER A 213 -12.54 -8.96 -17.88
N ILE A 214 -13.13 -9.88 -17.11
CA ILE A 214 -12.81 -11.32 -17.09
C ILE A 214 -13.06 -12.03 -18.43
N GLU A 215 -13.65 -11.36 -19.43
CA GLU A 215 -14.01 -11.98 -20.71
C GLU A 215 -13.00 -11.80 -21.85
N SER A 216 -12.04 -10.88 -21.72
CA SER A 216 -11.01 -10.72 -22.74
C SER A 216 -9.93 -11.79 -22.53
N LYS A 217 -9.79 -12.72 -23.47
CA LYS A 217 -8.65 -13.65 -23.55
C LYS A 217 -7.36 -12.88 -23.28
N VAL A 218 -6.78 -13.07 -22.09
CA VAL A 218 -5.50 -12.44 -21.74
C VAL A 218 -4.50 -12.98 -22.74
N ASP A 219 -3.99 -12.08 -23.58
CA ASP A 219 -2.99 -12.41 -24.58
C ASP A 219 -1.76 -13.01 -23.87
N LEU A 220 -1.22 -14.11 -24.40
CA LEU A 220 -0.10 -14.84 -23.80
C LEU A 220 1.10 -13.91 -23.61
N ASP A 221 1.28 -12.94 -24.52
CA ASP A 221 2.33 -11.93 -24.46
C ASP A 221 2.19 -11.04 -23.20
N THR A 222 0.96 -10.68 -22.82
CA THR A 222 0.67 -9.89 -21.60
C THR A 222 1.06 -10.68 -20.34
N PHE A 223 0.81 -11.99 -20.35
CA PHE A 223 1.17 -12.88 -19.23
C PHE A 223 2.69 -13.06 -19.10
N VAL A 224 3.41 -13.19 -20.22
CA VAL A 224 4.87 -13.31 -20.23
C VAL A 224 5.53 -12.04 -19.68
N THR A 225 5.10 -10.85 -20.13
CA THR A 225 5.66 -9.59 -19.61
C THR A 225 5.38 -9.41 -18.12
N GLN A 226 4.23 -9.86 -17.62
CA GLN A 226 3.92 -9.86 -16.19
C GLN A 226 4.88 -10.77 -15.39
N MET A 227 5.22 -11.95 -15.91
CA MET A 227 6.18 -12.84 -15.26
C MET A 227 7.59 -12.26 -15.20
N GLU A 228 8.06 -11.64 -16.28
CA GLU A 228 9.37 -10.99 -16.32
C GLU A 228 9.44 -9.81 -15.36
N TYR A 229 8.36 -9.04 -15.26
CA TYR A 229 8.24 -7.98 -14.28
C TYR A 229 8.35 -8.53 -12.85
N ASN A 230 7.60 -9.58 -12.51
CA ASN A 230 7.68 -10.20 -11.18
C ASN A 230 9.09 -10.72 -10.86
N LYS A 231 9.80 -11.29 -11.84
CA LYS A 231 11.17 -11.76 -11.66
C LYS A 231 12.13 -10.62 -11.29
N ARG A 232 12.04 -9.46 -11.95
CA ARG A 232 12.87 -8.29 -11.63
C ARG A 232 12.59 -7.78 -10.20
N TYR A 233 11.32 -7.76 -9.80
CA TYR A 233 10.91 -7.37 -8.45
C TYR A 233 11.49 -8.31 -7.39
N ASP A 234 11.49 -9.61 -7.64
CA ASP A 234 12.14 -10.60 -6.76
C ASP A 234 13.65 -10.38 -6.67
N GLU A 235 14.31 -10.04 -7.78
CA GLU A 235 15.74 -9.71 -7.82
C GLU A 235 16.06 -8.44 -7.01
N TYR A 236 15.25 -7.38 -7.15
CA TYR A 236 15.38 -6.16 -6.35
C TYR A 236 15.16 -6.43 -4.86
N LEU A 237 14.11 -7.18 -4.51
CA LEU A 237 13.82 -7.54 -3.14
C LEU A 237 14.93 -8.39 -2.52
N LYS A 238 15.50 -9.32 -3.30
CA LYS A 238 16.66 -10.14 -2.89
C LYS A 238 17.89 -9.25 -2.66
N TYR A 239 18.16 -8.30 -3.55
CA TYR A 239 19.27 -7.36 -3.41
C TYR A 239 19.11 -6.48 -2.17
N LEU A 240 17.93 -5.90 -1.94
CA LEU A 240 17.62 -5.07 -0.78
C LEU A 240 17.81 -5.82 0.56
N LYS A 241 17.51 -7.12 0.58
CA LYS A 241 17.71 -7.99 1.75
C LYS A 241 19.14 -8.54 1.88
N SER A 242 20.02 -8.27 0.93
CA SER A 242 21.39 -8.82 0.90
C SER A 242 22.36 -8.01 1.76
N GLU A 243 23.46 -8.64 2.19
CA GLU A 243 24.57 -7.96 2.86
C GLU A 243 25.19 -6.84 2.01
N GLN A 244 25.10 -6.92 0.68
CA GLN A 244 25.63 -5.89 -0.22
C GLN A 244 24.87 -4.56 -0.09
N CYS A 245 23.56 -4.62 0.16
CA CYS A 245 22.75 -3.44 0.45
C CYS A 245 22.95 -3.01 1.91
N THR A 246 22.80 -3.93 2.87
CA THR A 246 22.81 -3.57 4.30
C THR A 246 24.17 -3.11 4.82
N SER A 247 25.28 -3.58 4.24
CA SER A 247 26.64 -3.12 4.62
C SER A 247 26.90 -1.65 4.28
N LYS A 248 26.13 -1.05 3.36
CA LYS A 248 26.25 0.38 3.03
C LYS A 248 25.77 1.30 4.15
N LEU A 249 25.00 0.78 5.11
CA LEU A 249 24.52 1.53 6.28
C LEU A 249 25.66 1.92 7.24
N VAL A 250 26.69 1.07 7.35
CA VAL A 250 27.74 1.21 8.39
C VAL A 250 28.70 2.36 8.11
N LYS A 251 28.95 2.69 6.83
CA LYS A 251 29.99 3.66 6.44
C LYS A 251 29.74 5.11 6.85
N LYS A 252 28.52 5.47 7.29
CA LYS A 252 28.18 6.85 7.67
C LYS A 252 28.47 7.16 9.15
N LEU A 253 28.47 6.15 10.01
CA LEU A 253 28.69 6.32 11.46
C LEU A 253 30.17 6.51 11.82
N ASP A 254 31.09 5.86 11.10
CA ASP A 254 32.51 5.90 11.43
C ASP A 254 33.15 7.28 11.15
N ASN A 255 32.58 8.10 10.26
CA ASN A 255 33.10 9.42 9.91
C ASN A 255 32.68 10.56 10.87
N VAL A 256 31.86 10.28 11.89
CA VAL A 256 31.42 11.32 12.86
C VAL A 256 32.35 11.39 14.09
N THR A 257 33.31 10.47 14.23
CA THR A 257 34.11 10.33 15.47
C THR A 257 35.46 11.07 15.48
N GLU A 258 35.84 11.79 14.43
CA GLU A 258 37.12 12.53 14.38
C GLU A 258 36.92 14.04 14.19
N THR A 259 36.39 14.75 15.20
CA THR A 259 36.85 16.10 15.59
C THR A 259 36.06 16.64 16.79
N THR A 260 36.43 16.19 17.99
CA THR A 260 36.24 17.01 19.19
C THR A 260 37.56 17.06 19.93
N ASN A 261 38.44 17.97 19.49
CA ASN A 261 39.49 18.52 20.35
C ASN A 261 38.82 19.38 21.43
N ILE A 262 38.22 18.72 22.42
CA ILE A 262 37.81 19.37 23.66
C ILE A 262 39.08 19.55 24.47
N LYS A 263 39.56 20.80 24.49
CA LYS A 263 40.60 21.27 25.39
C LYS A 263 40.16 20.98 26.84
N PRO A 264 40.95 20.26 27.65
CA PRO A 264 40.58 19.94 29.01
C PRO A 264 40.55 21.23 29.84
N THR A 265 39.37 21.55 30.37
CA THR A 265 39.23 22.58 31.40
C THR A 265 38.93 21.84 32.69
N ASN A 266 39.95 21.73 33.54
CA ASN A 266 39.82 21.19 34.89
C ASN A 266 38.78 22.01 35.65
N ASN A 267 37.75 21.36 36.18
CA ASN A 267 37.07 21.79 37.40
C ASN A 267 36.45 20.56 38.06
N ASP A 268 36.96 20.27 39.25
CA ASP A 268 36.48 19.26 40.17
C ASP A 268 35.03 19.57 40.61
N ALA A 269 34.10 18.68 40.29
CA ALA A 269 32.82 18.61 40.99
C ALA A 269 32.32 17.16 41.01
N LYS A 270 32.44 16.58 42.20
CA LYS A 270 31.98 15.27 42.64
C LYS A 270 30.44 15.21 42.62
N VAL A 271 29.84 14.39 41.75
CA VAL A 271 28.41 14.02 41.83
C VAL A 271 28.23 12.54 41.52
N ASN A 272 27.43 11.91 42.38
CA ASN A 272 27.19 10.49 42.54
C ASN A 272 26.63 9.77 41.30
N SER A 273 27.15 8.57 41.09
CA SER A 273 26.66 7.56 40.17
C SER A 273 25.43 6.84 40.72
N GLU A 274 24.32 6.88 39.99
CA GLU A 274 23.32 5.80 40.02
C GLU A 274 23.15 5.26 38.59
N SER A 275 23.46 3.96 38.52
CA SER A 275 23.39 3.06 37.38
C SER A 275 21.96 2.59 37.13
N ASN A 276 21.73 2.09 35.91
CA ASN A 276 20.64 1.25 35.38
C ASN A 276 19.93 2.00 34.22
N ASP A 277 19.74 1.49 33.02
CA ASP A 277 19.66 0.11 32.57
C ASP A 277 19.93 0.08 31.05
N ALA A 278 20.69 -0.90 30.58
CA ALA A 278 21.07 -1.06 29.19
C ALA A 278 20.07 -1.97 28.47
N THR A 279 19.13 -1.37 27.74
CA THR A 279 18.22 -2.12 26.86
C THR A 279 19.00 -2.69 25.68
N LYS A 280 19.43 -3.96 25.81
CA LYS A 280 19.91 -4.80 24.70
C LYS A 280 18.85 -4.86 23.61
N ASN A 281 19.05 -4.08 22.55
CA ASN A 281 18.23 -4.16 21.34
C ASN A 281 18.62 -5.43 20.57
N LYS A 282 17.97 -6.56 20.89
CA LYS A 282 18.07 -7.80 20.12
C LYS A 282 17.38 -7.59 18.77
N ILE A 283 18.19 -7.46 17.72
CA ILE A 283 17.76 -7.59 16.34
C ILE A 283 17.20 -9.02 16.17
N ASN A 284 15.88 -9.16 16.16
CA ASN A 284 15.22 -10.39 15.75
C ASN A 284 15.39 -10.52 14.23
N VAL A 285 16.30 -11.39 13.81
CA VAL A 285 16.42 -11.85 12.43
C VAL A 285 15.08 -12.47 12.02
N ILE A 286 14.43 -11.83 11.07
CA ILE A 286 13.17 -12.25 10.47
C ILE A 286 13.33 -13.67 9.90
N LYS A 287 12.43 -14.59 10.29
CA LYS A 287 12.33 -15.91 9.68
C LYS A 287 12.04 -15.74 8.18
N VAL A 288 12.97 -16.20 7.37
CA VAL A 288 12.83 -16.32 5.91
C VAL A 288 11.66 -17.26 5.62
N TYR A 289 10.62 -16.73 4.98
CA TYR A 289 9.52 -17.53 4.44
C TYR A 289 10.07 -18.38 3.29
N LYS A 290 9.98 -19.70 3.41
CA LYS A 290 10.18 -20.61 2.28
C LYS A 290 8.99 -20.46 1.34
N SER A 291 9.26 -20.00 0.12
CA SER A 291 8.31 -20.08 -0.99
C SER A 291 8.03 -21.55 -1.30
N ASN A 292 6.75 -21.94 -1.30
CA ASN A 292 6.32 -23.26 -1.73
C ASN A 292 6.40 -23.34 -3.26
N GLU A 293 7.30 -24.17 -3.78
CA GLU A 293 7.30 -24.53 -5.20
C GLU A 293 6.01 -25.28 -5.56
N MET A 294 5.07 -24.59 -6.20
CA MET A 294 3.96 -25.27 -6.89
C MET A 294 4.47 -25.88 -8.19
N LYS A 295 4.78 -27.17 -8.17
CA LYS A 295 4.96 -27.98 -9.40
C LYS A 295 3.62 -28.11 -10.12
N LYS A 296 3.35 -27.25 -11.11
CA LYS A 296 2.23 -27.45 -12.04
C LYS A 296 2.58 -28.57 -13.04
N LYS A 297 1.85 -29.69 -12.95
CA LYS A 297 1.74 -30.66 -14.04
C LYS A 297 0.95 -30.02 -15.17
N ILE A 298 1.56 -29.89 -16.34
CA ILE A 298 0.87 -29.56 -17.60
C ILE A 298 0.21 -30.85 -18.10
N PRO A 299 -1.11 -30.90 -18.30
CA PRO A 299 -1.74 -32.05 -18.95
C PRO A 299 -1.42 -32.04 -20.44
N ASN A 300 -0.64 -33.03 -20.88
CA ASN A 300 -0.50 -33.37 -22.29
C ASN A 300 -1.82 -33.96 -22.80
N GLY A 301 -2.43 -33.35 -23.80
CA GLY A 301 -3.39 -34.06 -24.66
C GLY A 301 -4.52 -33.22 -25.22
N ILE A 302 -4.25 -32.49 -26.32
CA ILE A 302 -5.21 -32.38 -27.43
C ILE A 302 -4.38 -32.59 -28.69
N LYS A 303 -4.49 -33.79 -29.27
CA LYS A 303 -4.09 -34.05 -30.66
C LYS A 303 -5.34 -33.81 -31.51
N ASN A 304 -5.21 -32.94 -32.50
CA ASN A 304 -6.11 -32.87 -33.64
C ASN A 304 -5.96 -34.12 -34.51
#